data_AF-A0A7C3VA02-F1
#
_entry.id   AF-A0A7C3VA02-F1
#
_cell.length_a   1.000
_cell.length_b   1.000
_cell.length_c   1.000
_cell.angle_alpha   90.00
_cell.angle_beta   90.00
_cell.angle_gamma   90.00
#
_symmetry.space_group_name_H-M   'P 1'
#
loop_
_entity.id
_entity.type
_entity.pdbx_description
1 polymer ?
#
loop_
_entity_poly.entity_id
_entity_poly.type
_entity_poly.pdbx_seq_one_letter_code
_entity_poly.pdbx_strand_id
1 'polypeptide(L)'
;MALKKELLSLAPKKNELTPIQKFRIESSISDKFKKEGLRVYFLLDGTNTIQKILEQTGIEEKKMLEILEFLTKNAVVDIRESLLMEALAPEEEPKKLAVSAEKAGVMPVLRSASEKKIYDKFGMKGVEVYRLTSAVETPEEILRRLSISEEELSSILDFLIDEGLISFERKKEEKEEPAPIAEEEIAPLSPKPAVEEEKAQLEKTQPPAPAVPETKPVKAAEAVEAPPRPVYVPVKRNIGLFGKLKIEAELLKKYGQRGLRLYTLIDGKNTTVKLLKETRYGFPFIDEVLDFLYSQGAIDLRELTNDEIRDIYGEEGAAINGVYGRDGLIIYELIDKRATIKDIIIASGVPPKKGVEIFAFIHKILNVDIPFDSHAILKQLGVE
;
A
#
# COMPACT_ATOMS: atom_id res chain seq x y z
N MET A 1 -3.94 -31.11 18.69
CA MET A 1 -2.87 -31.59 19.61
C MET A 1 -1.44 -31.33 19.09
N ALA A 2 -1.07 -31.74 17.87
CA ALA A 2 0.30 -31.52 17.36
C ALA A 2 0.67 -30.03 17.23
N LEU A 3 -0.24 -29.22 16.67
CA LEU A 3 -0.03 -27.78 16.45
C LEU A 3 -0.01 -26.96 17.75
N LYS A 4 -0.75 -27.42 18.77
CA LYS A 4 -0.68 -26.85 20.14
C LYS A 4 0.72 -27.02 20.75
N LYS A 5 1.34 -28.18 20.58
CA LYS A 5 2.73 -28.41 21.04
C LYS A 5 3.73 -27.55 20.26
N GLU A 6 3.51 -27.38 18.95
CA GLU A 6 4.31 -26.50 18.12
C GLU A 6 4.24 -25.06 18.62
N LEU A 7 3.03 -24.53 18.85
CA LEU A 7 2.82 -23.18 19.38
C LEU A 7 3.54 -22.98 20.73
N LEU A 8 3.37 -23.91 21.69
CA LEU A 8 4.00 -23.81 23.01
C LEU A 8 5.54 -23.80 22.96
N SER A 9 6.12 -24.38 21.90
CA SER A 9 7.57 -24.42 21.68
C SER A 9 8.14 -23.17 20.99
N LEU A 10 7.30 -22.27 20.47
CA LEU A 10 7.75 -21.05 19.80
C LEU A 10 8.33 -20.05 20.81
N ALA A 11 9.40 -19.36 20.39
CA ALA A 11 10.01 -18.24 21.10
C ALA A 11 9.71 -16.92 20.36
N PRO A 12 8.52 -16.33 20.57
CA PRO A 12 8.11 -15.11 19.89
C PRO A 12 9.02 -13.92 20.21
N LYS A 13 9.37 -13.14 19.19
CA LYS A 13 10.15 -11.91 19.29
C LYS A 13 9.28 -10.71 18.95
N LYS A 14 9.36 -9.65 19.75
CA LYS A 14 8.73 -8.36 19.44
C LYS A 14 9.33 -7.73 18.18
N ASN A 15 8.46 -7.15 17.35
CA ASN A 15 8.84 -6.27 16.27
C ASN A 15 9.41 -4.96 16.81
N GLU A 16 10.24 -4.28 16.01
CA GLU A 16 10.80 -2.98 16.38
C GLU A 16 9.73 -1.89 16.31
N LEU A 17 9.21 -1.51 17.47
CA LEU A 17 8.24 -0.42 17.61
C LEU A 17 8.93 0.90 17.96
N THR A 18 8.44 1.99 17.39
CA THR A 18 8.84 3.35 17.80
C THR A 18 8.44 3.63 19.26
N PRO A 19 9.11 4.57 19.98
CA PRO A 19 8.76 4.89 21.37
C PRO A 19 7.27 5.24 21.59
N ILE A 20 6.66 5.95 20.64
CA ILE A 20 5.24 6.34 20.70
C ILE A 20 4.34 5.12 20.52
N GLN A 21 4.66 4.21 19.59
CA GLN A 21 3.92 2.97 19.40
C GLN A 21 4.03 2.07 20.63
N LYS A 22 5.24 1.93 21.21
CA LYS A 22 5.45 1.18 22.45
C LYS A 22 4.56 1.70 23.57
N PHE A 23 4.54 3.02 23.79
CA PHE A 23 3.70 3.63 24.81
C PHE A 23 2.21 3.34 24.59
N ARG A 24 1.71 3.47 23.35
CA ARG A 24 0.31 3.17 23.01
C ARG A 24 -0.03 1.71 23.25
N ILE A 25 0.83 0.79 22.82
CA ILE A 25 0.63 -0.65 22.99
C ILE A 25 0.68 -1.05 24.46
N GLU A 26 1.64 -0.54 25.24
CA GLU A 26 1.71 -0.77 26.68
C GLU A 26 0.46 -0.26 27.40
N SER A 27 -0.06 0.91 27.03
CA SER A 27 -1.32 1.42 27.56
C SER A 27 -2.48 0.48 27.23
N SER A 28 -2.65 0.09 25.95
CA SER A 28 -3.73 -0.80 25.53
C SER A 28 -3.66 -2.18 26.21
N ILE A 29 -2.46 -2.73 26.39
CA ILE A 29 -2.24 -4.00 27.11
C ILE A 29 -2.59 -3.83 28.58
N SER A 30 -2.15 -2.75 29.22
CA SER A 30 -2.47 -2.44 30.61
C SER A 30 -3.98 -2.32 30.82
N ASP A 31 -4.68 -1.67 29.90
CA ASP A 31 -6.13 -1.47 30.00
C ASP A 31 -6.90 -2.80 29.82
N LYS A 32 -6.51 -3.63 28.85
CA LYS A 32 -7.23 -4.87 28.51
C LYS A 32 -6.84 -6.06 29.39
N PHE A 33 -5.56 -6.24 29.66
CA PHE A 33 -4.99 -7.43 30.30
C PHE A 33 -4.27 -7.14 31.62
N LYS A 34 -4.26 -5.87 32.06
CA LYS A 34 -3.67 -5.43 33.34
C LYS A 34 -2.17 -5.77 33.41
N LYS A 35 -1.67 -5.97 34.63
CA LYS A 35 -0.25 -6.29 34.91
C LYS A 35 0.21 -7.60 34.27
N GLU A 36 -0.69 -8.55 34.06
CA GLU A 36 -0.37 -9.85 33.48
C GLU A 36 -0.01 -9.73 32.00
N GLY A 37 -0.79 -8.97 31.23
CA GLY A 37 -0.48 -8.71 29.82
C GLY A 37 0.86 -7.99 29.64
N LEU A 38 1.16 -7.00 30.49
CA LEU A 38 2.45 -6.30 30.45
C LEU A 38 3.61 -7.24 30.74
N ARG A 39 3.47 -8.16 31.73
CA ARG A 39 4.49 -9.17 32.03
C ARG A 39 4.76 -10.07 30.83
N VAL A 40 3.72 -10.57 30.18
CA VAL A 40 3.86 -11.37 28.94
C VAL A 40 4.61 -10.54 27.91
N TYR A 41 4.14 -9.33 27.60
CA TYR A 41 4.76 -8.44 26.63
C TYR A 41 6.25 -8.17 26.88
N PHE A 42 6.68 -7.99 28.13
CA PHE A 42 8.09 -7.80 28.46
C PHE A 42 8.94 -9.07 28.24
N LEU A 43 8.36 -10.27 28.40
CA LEU A 43 9.05 -11.55 28.25
C LEU A 43 9.16 -12.05 26.79
N LEU A 44 8.50 -11.40 25.82
CA LEU A 44 8.55 -11.72 24.39
C LEU A 44 9.83 -11.21 23.72
N ASP A 45 10.98 -11.74 24.14
CA ASP A 45 12.31 -11.32 23.69
C ASP A 45 12.93 -12.21 22.60
N GLY A 46 12.20 -13.24 22.14
CA GLY A 46 12.70 -14.24 21.19
C GLY A 46 13.57 -15.32 21.83
N THR A 47 13.75 -15.32 23.16
CA THR A 47 14.52 -16.33 23.90
C THR A 47 13.65 -17.23 24.75
N ASN A 48 12.57 -16.68 25.33
CA ASN A 48 11.64 -17.45 26.14
C ASN A 48 10.55 -18.07 25.26
N THR A 49 10.37 -19.39 25.38
CA THR A 49 9.25 -20.07 24.72
C THR A 49 7.93 -19.72 25.39
N ILE A 50 6.82 -19.84 24.65
CA ILE A 50 5.47 -19.59 25.19
C ILE A 50 5.21 -20.44 26.44
N GLN A 51 5.65 -21.70 26.45
CA GLN A 51 5.57 -22.56 27.63
C GLN A 51 6.32 -21.98 28.84
N LYS A 52 7.55 -21.50 28.64
CA LYS A 52 8.35 -20.90 29.72
C LYS A 52 7.73 -19.61 30.24
N ILE A 53 7.13 -18.80 29.37
CA ILE A 53 6.43 -17.58 29.76
C ILE A 53 5.17 -17.91 30.57
N LEU A 54 4.42 -18.94 30.19
CA LEU A 54 3.28 -19.46 30.98
C LEU A 54 3.72 -19.86 32.40
N GLU A 55 4.81 -20.64 32.52
CA GLU A 55 5.37 -21.06 33.80
C GLU A 55 5.83 -19.87 34.67
N GLN A 56 6.46 -18.85 34.07
CA GLN A 56 6.96 -17.67 34.79
C GLN A 56 5.86 -16.71 35.23
N THR A 57 4.82 -16.56 34.41
CA THR A 57 3.75 -15.59 34.66
C THR A 57 2.60 -16.18 35.47
N GLY A 58 2.42 -17.51 35.44
CA GLY A 58 1.33 -18.21 36.12
C GLY A 58 -0.05 -17.93 35.52
N ILE A 59 -0.12 -17.39 34.30
CA ILE A 59 -1.39 -17.10 33.62
C ILE A 59 -1.98 -18.37 33.02
N GLU A 60 -3.30 -18.40 32.91
CA GLU A 60 -4.01 -19.49 32.25
C GLU A 60 -3.71 -19.50 30.74
N GLU A 61 -3.57 -20.70 30.16
CA GLU A 61 -3.22 -20.88 28.74
C GLU A 61 -4.18 -20.13 27.80
N LYS A 62 -5.48 -20.20 28.06
CA LYS A 62 -6.49 -19.48 27.27
C LYS A 62 -6.22 -17.97 27.25
N LYS A 63 -5.91 -17.39 28.40
CA LYS A 63 -5.61 -15.96 28.53
C LYS A 63 -4.29 -15.58 27.84
N MET A 64 -3.29 -16.45 27.86
CA MET A 64 -2.06 -16.29 27.09
C MET A 64 -2.36 -16.22 25.58
N LEU A 65 -3.20 -17.11 25.07
CA LEU A 65 -3.59 -17.10 23.65
C LEU A 65 -4.32 -15.80 23.27
N GLU A 66 -5.23 -15.31 24.11
CA GLU A 66 -5.91 -14.01 23.90
C GLU A 66 -4.93 -12.82 23.88
N ILE A 67 -3.90 -12.85 24.74
CA ILE A 67 -2.83 -11.83 24.74
C ILE A 67 -2.01 -11.92 23.46
N LEU A 68 -1.59 -13.12 23.04
CA LEU A 68 -0.80 -13.32 21.83
C LEU A 68 -1.58 -12.92 20.58
N GLU A 69 -2.86 -13.30 20.48
CA GLU A 69 -3.75 -12.87 19.39
C GLU A 69 -3.86 -11.35 19.33
N PHE A 70 -4.04 -10.69 20.49
CA PHE A 70 -4.06 -9.22 20.54
C PHE A 70 -2.73 -8.62 20.04
N LEU A 71 -1.59 -9.17 20.46
CA LEU A 71 -0.28 -8.68 20.04
C LEU A 71 0.00 -8.93 18.55
N THR A 72 -0.43 -10.06 18.02
CA THR A 72 -0.34 -10.37 16.58
C THR A 72 -1.22 -9.45 15.75
N LYS A 73 -2.47 -9.22 16.19
CA LYS A 73 -3.39 -8.26 15.54
C LYS A 73 -2.85 -6.83 15.50
N ASN A 74 -2.08 -6.41 16.51
CA ASN A 74 -1.45 -5.09 16.54
C ASN A 74 -0.04 -5.07 15.92
N ALA A 75 0.33 -6.12 15.16
CA ALA A 75 1.64 -6.27 14.52
C ALA A 75 2.83 -6.14 15.49
N VAL A 76 2.64 -6.46 16.77
CA VAL A 76 3.69 -6.42 17.80
C VAL A 76 4.56 -7.68 17.75
N VAL A 77 3.98 -8.80 17.35
CA VAL A 77 4.65 -10.11 17.24
C VAL A 77 4.15 -10.82 15.98
N ASP A 78 5.07 -11.43 15.23
CA ASP A 78 4.74 -12.26 14.09
C ASP A 78 4.57 -13.73 14.51
N ILE A 79 3.33 -14.13 14.80
CA ILE A 79 2.93 -15.53 14.99
C ILE A 79 1.91 -15.83 13.89
N ARG A 80 2.05 -16.98 13.22
CA ARG A 80 1.09 -17.40 12.20
C ARG A 80 -0.32 -17.47 12.80
N GLU A 81 -1.22 -16.64 12.28
CA GLU A 81 -2.61 -16.53 12.76
C GLU A 81 -3.33 -17.89 12.75
N SER A 82 -3.03 -18.75 11.78
CA SER A 82 -3.57 -20.11 11.71
C SER A 82 -3.25 -20.97 12.94
N LEU A 83 -2.06 -20.80 13.54
CA LEU A 83 -1.68 -21.53 14.75
C LEU A 83 -2.46 -21.05 15.98
N LEU A 84 -2.77 -19.75 16.06
CA LEU A 84 -3.53 -19.17 17.15
C LEU A 84 -5.02 -19.53 17.06
N MET A 85 -5.60 -19.44 15.85
CA MET A 85 -7.01 -19.76 15.61
C MET A 85 -7.32 -21.23 15.89
N GLU A 86 -6.43 -22.14 15.50
CA GLU A 86 -6.61 -23.56 15.80
C GLU A 86 -6.41 -23.89 17.29
N ALA A 87 -5.51 -23.19 17.98
CA ALA A 87 -5.31 -23.37 19.42
C ALA A 87 -6.48 -22.82 20.25
N LEU A 88 -7.20 -21.83 19.73
CA LEU A 88 -8.41 -21.25 20.33
C LEU A 88 -9.69 -22.01 19.96
N ALA A 89 -9.65 -22.84 18.92
CA ALA A 89 -10.80 -23.65 18.53
C ALA A 89 -11.21 -24.56 19.70
N PRO A 90 -12.50 -24.59 20.08
CA PRO A 90 -12.96 -25.52 21.09
C PRO A 90 -12.59 -26.94 20.63
N GLU A 91 -12.00 -27.75 21.51
CA GLU A 91 -11.69 -29.14 21.19
C GLU A 91 -13.01 -29.86 20.88
N GLU A 92 -13.36 -29.95 19.60
CA GLU A 92 -14.50 -30.71 19.15
C GLU A 92 -14.21 -32.19 19.45
N GLU A 93 -14.96 -32.75 20.38
CA GLU A 93 -14.93 -34.19 20.66
C GLU A 93 -15.16 -34.94 19.34
N PRO A 94 -14.28 -35.88 18.95
CA PRO A 94 -14.35 -36.51 17.64
C PRO A 94 -15.62 -37.34 17.51
N LYS A 95 -16.64 -36.77 16.85
CA LYS A 95 -17.77 -37.54 16.34
C LYS A 95 -17.25 -38.49 15.27
N LYS A 96 -17.23 -39.79 15.62
CA LYS A 96 -17.05 -40.90 14.69
C LYS A 96 -18.03 -40.77 13.53
N LEU A 97 -17.57 -40.27 12.38
CA LEU A 97 -18.30 -40.40 11.12
C LEU A 97 -17.50 -41.32 10.20
N ALA A 98 -18.06 -42.50 10.04
CA ALA A 98 -17.63 -43.55 9.16
C ALA A 98 -17.69 -43.07 7.71
N VAL A 99 -16.55 -43.17 7.03
CA VAL A 99 -16.43 -43.14 5.58
C VAL A 99 -16.77 -44.54 5.07
N SER A 100 -17.87 -44.70 4.33
CA SER A 100 -18.01 -45.70 3.27
C SER A 100 -19.37 -45.55 2.58
N ALA A 101 -19.39 -44.92 1.40
CA ALA A 101 -20.53 -45.01 0.47
C ALA A 101 -20.15 -44.57 -0.95
N GLU A 102 -19.20 -45.26 -1.58
CA GLU A 102 -19.05 -45.24 -3.03
C GLU A 102 -19.08 -46.68 -3.54
N LYS A 103 -20.30 -47.16 -3.86
CA LYS A 103 -20.63 -48.22 -4.84
C LYS A 103 -22.06 -48.73 -4.62
N ALA A 104 -23.03 -47.87 -4.93
CA ALA A 104 -24.38 -48.29 -5.31
C ALA A 104 -24.96 -47.14 -6.14
N GLY A 105 -25.58 -47.42 -7.28
CA GLY A 105 -26.20 -46.43 -8.18
C GLY A 105 -27.42 -45.75 -7.59
N VAL A 106 -27.30 -45.25 -6.36
CA VAL A 106 -28.29 -44.43 -5.69
C VAL A 106 -28.10 -43.04 -6.24
N MET A 107 -29.10 -42.54 -6.98
CA MET A 107 -29.09 -41.14 -7.38
C MET A 107 -28.94 -40.28 -6.12
N PRO A 108 -27.97 -39.37 -6.08
CA PRO A 108 -27.80 -38.47 -4.95
C PRO A 108 -29.08 -37.66 -4.76
N VAL A 109 -29.48 -37.48 -3.50
CA VAL A 109 -30.69 -36.71 -3.16
C VAL A 109 -30.41 -35.23 -3.44
N LEU A 110 -30.84 -34.77 -4.61
CA LEU A 110 -30.80 -33.36 -5.01
C LEU A 110 -31.94 -32.62 -4.31
N ARG A 111 -31.61 -31.53 -3.61
CA ARG A 111 -32.52 -30.79 -2.71
C ARG A 111 -33.29 -29.68 -3.42
N SER A 112 -32.86 -29.25 -4.59
CA SER A 112 -33.48 -28.13 -5.32
C SER A 112 -33.44 -28.32 -6.84
N ALA A 113 -34.30 -27.58 -7.54
CA ALA A 113 -34.30 -27.52 -9.00
C ALA A 113 -32.96 -26.97 -9.55
N SER A 114 -32.33 -26.04 -8.83
CA SER A 114 -31.00 -25.52 -9.15
C SER A 114 -29.93 -26.60 -9.03
N GLU A 115 -29.92 -27.37 -7.93
CA GLU A 115 -28.99 -28.50 -7.77
C GLU A 115 -29.15 -29.53 -8.90
N LYS A 116 -30.38 -29.77 -9.38
CA LYS A 116 -30.62 -30.64 -10.53
C LYS A 116 -30.00 -30.10 -11.82
N LYS A 117 -30.21 -28.82 -12.13
CA LYS A 117 -29.58 -28.18 -13.30
C LYS A 117 -28.05 -28.25 -13.24
N ILE A 118 -27.47 -28.01 -12.05
CA ILE A 118 -26.02 -28.07 -11.85
C ILE A 118 -25.52 -29.50 -12.02
N TYR A 119 -26.21 -30.48 -11.42
CA TYR A 119 -25.87 -31.89 -11.55
C TYR A 119 -25.92 -32.38 -13.00
N ASP A 120 -26.95 -31.98 -13.75
CA ASP A 120 -27.11 -32.38 -15.15
C ASP A 120 -25.92 -31.88 -16.02
N LYS A 121 -25.28 -30.76 -15.64
CA LYS A 121 -24.17 -30.17 -16.40
C LYS A 121 -22.77 -30.54 -15.88
N PHE A 122 -22.60 -30.64 -14.57
CA PHE A 122 -21.30 -30.79 -13.90
C PHE A 122 -21.22 -31.97 -12.92
N GLY A 123 -22.28 -32.78 -12.83
CA GLY A 123 -22.37 -33.90 -11.90
C GLY A 123 -22.31 -33.48 -10.42
N MET A 124 -21.91 -34.41 -9.55
CA MET A 124 -21.81 -34.14 -8.10
C MET A 124 -20.80 -33.05 -7.75
N LYS A 125 -19.70 -32.93 -8.51
CA LYS A 125 -18.68 -31.91 -8.27
C LYS A 125 -19.27 -30.50 -8.34
N GLY A 126 -20.09 -30.21 -9.36
CA GLY A 126 -20.75 -28.92 -9.47
C GLY A 126 -21.72 -28.63 -8.33
N VAL A 127 -22.48 -29.65 -7.90
CA VAL A 127 -23.40 -29.52 -6.76
C VAL A 127 -22.62 -29.23 -5.48
N GLU A 128 -21.46 -29.86 -5.29
CA GLU A 128 -20.63 -29.64 -4.11
C GLU A 128 -19.98 -28.25 -4.13
N VAL A 129 -19.50 -27.76 -5.28
CA VAL A 129 -19.03 -26.36 -5.44
C VAL A 129 -20.13 -25.36 -5.07
N TYR A 130 -21.37 -25.59 -5.53
CA TYR A 130 -22.51 -24.74 -5.20
C TYR A 130 -22.82 -24.73 -3.69
N ARG A 131 -22.64 -25.86 -3.01
CA ARG A 131 -22.81 -25.94 -1.54
C ARG A 131 -21.69 -25.23 -0.81
N LEU A 132 -20.43 -25.40 -1.23
CA LEU A 132 -19.27 -24.79 -0.58
C LEU A 132 -19.22 -23.27 -0.77
N THR A 133 -19.67 -22.76 -1.93
CA THR A 133 -19.78 -21.31 -2.16
C THR A 133 -20.78 -20.63 -1.23
N SER A 134 -21.84 -21.33 -0.80
CA SER A 134 -22.75 -20.81 0.23
C SER A 134 -22.13 -20.76 1.64
N ALA A 135 -21.07 -21.53 1.88
CA ALA A 135 -20.41 -21.66 3.18
C ALA A 135 -19.24 -20.66 3.39
N VAL A 136 -19.02 -19.73 2.46
CA VAL A 136 -17.94 -18.72 2.52
C VAL A 136 -16.53 -19.34 2.46
N GLU A 137 -16.38 -20.52 1.83
CA GLU A 137 -15.05 -21.08 1.55
C GLU A 137 -14.37 -20.32 0.41
N THR A 138 -13.03 -20.23 0.45
CA THR A 138 -12.28 -19.58 -0.63
C THR A 138 -12.15 -20.49 -1.86
N PRO A 139 -11.93 -19.94 -3.07
CA PRO A 139 -11.72 -20.75 -4.26
C PRO A 139 -10.60 -21.79 -4.09
N GLU A 140 -9.51 -21.44 -3.39
CA GLU A 140 -8.37 -22.33 -3.16
C GLU A 140 -8.74 -23.52 -2.26
N GLU A 141 -9.59 -23.29 -1.24
CA GLU A 141 -10.10 -24.35 -0.36
C GLU A 141 -10.98 -25.32 -1.13
N ILE A 142 -11.86 -24.80 -1.99
CA ILE A 142 -12.75 -25.58 -2.85
C ILE A 142 -11.92 -26.46 -3.81
N LEU A 143 -10.91 -25.90 -4.47
CA LEU A 143 -10.00 -26.65 -5.36
C LEU A 143 -9.33 -27.81 -4.63
N ARG A 144 -8.77 -27.54 -3.45
CA ARG A 144 -8.06 -28.53 -2.64
C ARG A 144 -9.00 -29.64 -2.17
N ARG A 145 -10.20 -29.27 -1.72
CA ARG A 145 -11.18 -30.19 -1.14
C ARG A 145 -11.79 -31.11 -2.18
N LEU A 146 -12.12 -30.58 -3.35
CA LEU A 146 -12.78 -31.35 -4.41
C LEU A 146 -11.80 -31.98 -5.41
N SER A 147 -10.51 -31.64 -5.32
CA SER A 147 -9.47 -32.12 -6.24
C SER A 147 -9.85 -31.88 -7.71
N ILE A 148 -10.36 -30.69 -8.00
CA ILE A 148 -10.71 -30.23 -9.35
C ILE A 148 -9.68 -29.24 -9.86
N SER A 149 -9.60 -29.05 -11.18
CA SER A 149 -8.72 -28.02 -11.76
C SER A 149 -9.35 -26.64 -11.63
N GLU A 150 -8.51 -25.61 -11.71
CA GLU A 150 -8.97 -24.20 -11.72
C GLU A 150 -9.92 -23.91 -12.90
N GLU A 151 -9.64 -24.48 -14.07
CA GLU A 151 -10.50 -24.38 -15.25
C GLU A 151 -11.89 -25.01 -15.03
N GLU A 152 -11.93 -26.19 -14.38
CA GLU A 152 -13.17 -26.88 -14.03
C GLU A 152 -13.98 -26.05 -13.01
N LEU A 153 -13.32 -25.51 -11.98
CA LEU A 153 -13.96 -24.62 -11.00
C LEU A 153 -14.50 -23.34 -11.64
N SER A 154 -13.71 -22.67 -12.49
CA SER A 154 -14.13 -21.45 -13.17
C SER A 154 -15.38 -21.69 -14.02
N SER A 155 -15.41 -22.77 -14.79
CA SER A 155 -16.56 -23.15 -15.62
C SER A 155 -17.84 -23.37 -14.80
N ILE A 156 -17.70 -23.96 -13.61
CA ILE A 156 -18.82 -24.14 -12.68
C ILE A 156 -19.27 -22.78 -12.11
N LEU A 157 -18.35 -21.94 -11.64
CA LEU A 157 -18.69 -20.64 -11.06
C LEU A 157 -19.35 -19.70 -12.08
N ASP A 158 -18.85 -19.67 -13.32
CA ASP A 158 -19.44 -18.88 -14.40
C ASP A 158 -20.89 -19.32 -14.66
N PHE A 159 -21.15 -20.62 -14.71
CA PHE A 159 -22.52 -21.13 -14.84
C PHE A 159 -23.42 -20.74 -13.66
N LEU A 160 -22.91 -20.76 -12.43
CA LEU A 160 -23.68 -20.35 -11.25
C LEU A 160 -24.00 -18.86 -11.27
N ILE A 161 -23.10 -18.02 -11.78
CA ILE A 161 -23.33 -16.58 -11.96
C ILE A 161 -24.37 -16.34 -13.07
N ASP A 162 -24.23 -17.03 -14.21
CA ASP A 162 -25.14 -16.89 -15.36
C ASP A 162 -26.58 -17.32 -15.03
N GLU A 163 -26.75 -18.36 -14.22
CA GLU A 163 -28.06 -18.78 -13.71
C GLU A 163 -28.56 -17.92 -12.54
N GLY A 164 -27.79 -16.91 -12.11
CA GLY A 164 -28.15 -16.01 -11.01
C GLY A 164 -28.20 -16.69 -9.64
N LEU A 165 -27.48 -17.79 -9.47
CA LEU A 165 -27.45 -18.58 -8.24
C LEU A 165 -26.45 -18.03 -7.21
N ILE A 166 -25.40 -17.36 -7.66
CA ILE A 166 -24.40 -16.71 -6.81
C ILE A 166 -24.10 -15.29 -7.29
N SER A 167 -23.66 -14.43 -6.37
CA SER A 167 -23.15 -13.09 -6.64
C SER A 167 -21.91 -12.84 -5.79
N PHE A 168 -20.86 -12.30 -6.39
CA PHE A 168 -19.64 -11.95 -5.68
C PHE A 168 -19.72 -10.52 -5.16
N GLU A 169 -20.18 -10.34 -3.93
CA GLU A 169 -20.02 -9.08 -3.22
C GLU A 169 -18.57 -8.96 -2.75
N ARG A 170 -17.81 -8.02 -3.33
CA ARG A 170 -16.45 -7.73 -2.86
C ARG A 170 -16.55 -7.19 -1.45
N LYS A 171 -16.11 -7.98 -0.46
CA LYS A 171 -15.85 -7.52 0.90
C LYS A 171 -14.90 -6.31 0.80
N LYS A 172 -15.37 -5.14 1.25
CA LYS A 172 -14.53 -3.98 1.53
C LYS A 172 -13.53 -4.40 2.61
N GLU A 173 -12.29 -4.70 2.23
CA GLU A 173 -11.21 -4.84 3.19
C GLU A 173 -10.84 -3.44 3.72
N GLU A 174 -11.12 -3.17 4.99
CA GLU A 174 -10.48 -2.08 5.75
C GLU A 174 -8.99 -2.43 5.88
N LYS A 175 -8.14 -1.70 5.13
CA LYS A 175 -6.68 -1.91 5.12
C LYS A 175 -6.02 -1.02 6.18
N GLU A 176 -5.35 -1.67 7.14
CA GLU A 176 -4.25 -1.08 7.91
C GLU A 176 -2.97 -1.05 7.05
N GLU A 177 -2.30 0.10 7.04
CA GLU A 177 -1.05 0.35 6.30
C GLU A 177 0.20 -0.16 7.05
N PRO A 178 1.18 -0.78 6.38
CA PRO A 178 2.52 -1.00 6.94
C PRO A 178 3.48 0.16 6.60
N ALA A 179 4.30 0.54 7.58
CA ALA A 179 5.38 1.52 7.46
C ALA A 179 6.72 0.87 7.07
N PRO A 180 7.64 1.62 6.43
CA PRO A 180 8.81 1.11 5.72
C PRO A 180 10.07 0.99 6.59
N ILE A 181 10.93 0.05 6.19
CA ILE A 181 12.31 -0.18 6.64
C ILE A 181 13.24 0.88 6.00
N ALA A 182 14.20 1.39 6.76
CA ALA A 182 15.35 2.14 6.24
C ALA A 182 16.65 1.64 6.91
N GLU A 183 17.50 0.98 6.11
CA GLU A 183 18.96 1.04 6.19
C GLU A 183 19.38 2.48 5.82
N GLU A 184 20.49 3.10 6.22
CA GLU A 184 21.88 2.63 6.45
C GLU A 184 22.67 3.86 6.95
N GLU A 185 23.71 3.74 7.80
CA GLU A 185 24.90 4.62 7.67
C GLU A 185 26.12 4.08 8.46
N ILE A 186 27.16 3.70 7.72
CA ILE A 186 28.52 3.48 8.21
C ILE A 186 29.38 4.61 7.64
N ALA A 187 30.10 5.31 8.51
CA ALA A 187 31.15 6.27 8.16
C ALA A 187 32.51 5.79 8.73
N PRO A 188 33.63 6.50 8.52
CA PRO A 188 34.37 6.64 7.27
C PRO A 188 35.84 6.22 7.43
N LEU A 189 36.56 5.95 6.33
CA LEU A 189 38.02 5.74 6.34
C LEU A 189 38.74 6.87 5.61
N SER A 190 39.67 7.49 6.33
CA SER A 190 40.55 8.59 5.94
C SER A 190 41.82 8.09 5.17
N PRO A 191 42.86 8.91 4.89
CA PRO A 191 43.30 9.26 3.54
C PRO A 191 44.74 8.82 3.25
N LYS A 192 45.27 9.06 2.03
CA LYS A 192 46.68 9.40 1.72
C LYS A 192 46.94 9.63 0.20
N PRO A 193 48.08 10.21 -0.22
CA PRO A 193 48.13 11.33 -1.16
C PRO A 193 49.07 11.10 -2.37
N ALA A 194 49.30 12.19 -3.13
CA ALA A 194 50.46 12.50 -3.97
C ALA A 194 50.54 11.89 -5.37
N VAL A 195 50.52 12.78 -6.39
CA VAL A 195 51.42 12.88 -7.56
C VAL A 195 51.27 14.34 -8.08
N GLU A 196 52.22 15.26 -7.88
CA GLU A 196 53.42 15.58 -8.70
C GLU A 196 53.05 16.23 -10.06
N GLU A 197 53.06 17.56 -10.13
CA GLU A 197 54.07 18.42 -10.78
C GLU A 197 54.28 18.17 -12.30
N GLU A 198 53.82 19.11 -13.14
CA GLU A 198 54.53 19.45 -14.38
C GLU A 198 54.39 20.95 -14.71
N LYS A 199 55.54 21.58 -14.94
CA LYS A 199 55.75 23.00 -15.28
C LYS A 199 55.60 23.22 -16.80
N ALA A 200 55.17 24.42 -17.20
CA ALA A 200 55.98 25.39 -17.95
C ALA A 200 55.18 26.24 -18.97
N GLN A 201 55.13 27.55 -18.66
CA GLN A 201 55.38 28.72 -19.52
C GLN A 201 54.92 28.72 -20.99
N LEU A 202 54.07 29.70 -21.33
CA LEU A 202 54.33 30.61 -22.46
C LEU A 202 53.49 31.90 -22.36
N GLU A 203 54.20 33.03 -22.25
CA GLU A 203 53.71 34.38 -22.50
C GLU A 203 53.21 34.54 -23.93
N LYS A 204 52.15 35.33 -24.12
CA LYS A 204 52.06 36.36 -25.18
C LYS A 204 50.82 37.26 -25.01
N THR A 205 51.09 38.51 -24.61
CA THR A 205 50.50 39.76 -25.13
C THR A 205 49.02 39.76 -25.53
N GLN A 206 48.17 40.30 -24.65
CA GLN A 206 46.83 40.81 -25.00
C GLN A 206 46.92 42.23 -25.60
N PRO A 207 46.30 42.50 -26.76
CA PRO A 207 46.01 43.85 -27.23
C PRO A 207 44.80 44.48 -26.48
N PRO A 208 44.67 45.81 -26.49
CA PRO A 208 43.68 46.53 -25.68
C PRO A 208 42.24 46.26 -26.11
N ALA A 209 41.36 46.29 -25.12
CA ALA A 209 39.93 46.02 -25.20
C ALA A 209 39.22 46.79 -26.33
N PRO A 210 38.42 46.12 -27.18
CA PRO A 210 37.39 46.79 -27.96
C PRO A 210 36.29 47.27 -27.01
N ALA A 211 35.88 48.54 -27.19
CA ALA A 211 34.75 49.14 -26.50
C ALA A 211 33.52 48.22 -26.61
N VAL A 212 33.00 47.82 -25.45
CA VAL A 212 31.75 47.06 -25.33
C VAL A 212 30.63 47.93 -25.92
N PRO A 213 29.98 47.52 -27.02
CA PRO A 213 28.78 48.21 -27.48
C PRO A 213 27.72 48.02 -26.38
N GLU A 214 27.09 49.12 -25.97
CA GLU A 214 25.93 49.14 -25.09
C GLU A 214 24.90 48.11 -25.57
N THR A 215 24.92 46.95 -24.92
CA THR A 215 23.91 45.92 -25.10
C THR A 215 22.62 46.47 -24.52
N LYS A 216 21.74 46.91 -25.43
CA LYS A 216 20.33 47.14 -25.13
C LYS A 216 19.84 45.98 -24.26
N PRO A 217 19.08 46.24 -23.19
CA PRO A 217 18.55 45.19 -22.33
C PRO A 217 17.76 44.22 -23.20
N VAL A 218 18.33 43.03 -23.39
CA VAL A 218 17.62 41.89 -23.96
C VAL A 218 16.47 41.68 -22.98
N LYS A 219 15.25 42.06 -23.37
CA LYS A 219 14.02 41.65 -22.69
C LYS A 219 14.19 40.16 -22.43
N ALA A 220 14.40 39.78 -21.16
CA ALA A 220 14.37 38.40 -20.74
C ALA A 220 13.07 37.84 -21.32
N ALA A 221 13.18 36.89 -22.24
CA ALA A 221 12.03 36.20 -22.77
C ALA A 221 11.33 35.63 -21.53
N GLU A 222 10.19 36.21 -21.16
CA GLU A 222 9.29 35.64 -20.17
C GLU A 222 9.08 34.21 -20.62
N ALA A 223 9.70 33.27 -19.92
CA ALA A 223 9.50 31.86 -20.15
C ALA A 223 8.00 31.67 -19.95
N VAL A 224 7.27 31.45 -21.05
CA VAL A 224 5.83 31.22 -21.02
C VAL A 224 5.65 30.00 -20.13
N GLU A 225 5.23 30.23 -18.89
CA GLU A 225 5.00 29.15 -17.95
C GLU A 225 3.99 28.20 -18.59
N ALA A 226 4.35 26.91 -18.65
CA ALA A 226 3.44 25.90 -19.14
C ALA A 226 2.15 25.96 -18.30
N PRO A 227 0.97 25.84 -18.93
CA PRO A 227 -0.29 25.91 -18.21
C PRO A 227 -0.31 24.89 -17.05
N PRO A 228 -0.98 25.22 -15.93
CA PRO A 228 -1.04 24.34 -14.78
C PRO A 228 -1.58 22.96 -15.18
N ARG A 229 -0.92 21.91 -14.70
CA ARG A 229 -1.33 20.54 -15.02
C ARG A 229 -2.65 20.23 -14.32
N PRO A 230 -3.66 19.71 -15.02
CA PRO A 230 -4.94 19.38 -14.41
C PRO A 230 -4.82 18.21 -13.44
N VAL A 231 -5.80 18.11 -12.54
CA VAL A 231 -5.94 17.01 -11.58
C VAL A 231 -6.95 16.03 -12.14
N TYR A 232 -6.58 14.75 -12.17
CA TYR A 232 -7.43 13.70 -12.71
C TYR A 232 -7.93 12.78 -11.61
N VAL A 233 -9.12 12.22 -11.83
CA VAL A 233 -9.64 11.05 -11.13
C VAL A 233 -9.66 9.88 -12.11
N PRO A 234 -8.79 8.87 -11.95
CA PRO A 234 -8.89 7.65 -12.72
C PRO A 234 -10.12 6.84 -12.30
N VAL A 235 -10.89 6.39 -13.29
CA VAL A 235 -12.10 5.57 -13.10
C VAL A 235 -11.92 4.26 -13.84
N LYS A 236 -12.08 3.12 -13.15
CA LYS A 236 -12.01 1.80 -13.81
C LYS A 236 -13.17 1.63 -14.79
N ARG A 237 -12.86 1.20 -16.01
CA ARG A 237 -13.87 0.73 -16.95
C ARG A 237 -14.28 -0.70 -16.60
N ASN A 238 -15.50 -1.07 -16.97
CA ASN A 238 -15.97 -2.44 -16.83
C ASN A 238 -15.34 -3.31 -17.94
N ILE A 239 -14.12 -3.75 -17.71
CA ILE A 239 -13.47 -4.78 -18.53
C ILE A 239 -13.86 -6.15 -17.98
N GLY A 240 -14.26 -7.08 -18.86
CA GLY A 240 -14.59 -8.45 -18.47
C GLY A 240 -13.43 -9.15 -17.76
N LEU A 241 -13.69 -10.28 -17.10
CA LEU A 241 -12.72 -10.99 -16.24
C LEU A 241 -11.38 -11.26 -16.96
N PHE A 242 -11.43 -11.72 -18.21
CA PHE A 242 -10.24 -11.93 -19.04
C PHE A 242 -9.46 -10.65 -19.32
N GLY A 243 -10.16 -9.54 -19.58
CA GLY A 243 -9.54 -8.23 -19.75
C GLY A 243 -8.83 -7.79 -18.48
N LYS A 244 -9.46 -7.99 -17.31
CA LYS A 244 -8.87 -7.68 -16.02
C LYS A 244 -7.59 -8.49 -15.76
N LEU A 245 -7.64 -9.82 -15.94
CA LEU A 245 -6.48 -10.70 -15.78
C LEU A 245 -5.33 -10.31 -16.72
N LYS A 246 -5.64 -9.97 -17.99
CA LYS A 246 -4.66 -9.50 -18.94
C LYS A 246 -3.98 -8.21 -18.47
N ILE A 247 -4.75 -7.22 -18.01
CA ILE A 247 -4.21 -5.96 -17.48
C ILE A 247 -3.33 -6.20 -16.26
N GLU A 248 -3.80 -7.03 -15.32
CA GLU A 248 -3.03 -7.35 -14.11
C GLU A 248 -1.71 -8.05 -14.46
N ALA A 249 -1.71 -9.01 -15.40
CA ALA A 249 -0.51 -9.66 -15.88
C ALA A 249 0.46 -8.69 -16.58
N GLU A 250 -0.05 -7.79 -17.44
CA GLU A 250 0.78 -6.78 -18.12
C GLU A 250 1.35 -5.74 -17.16
N LEU A 251 0.57 -5.29 -16.17
CA LEU A 251 1.03 -4.42 -15.09
C LEU A 251 2.14 -5.07 -14.29
N LEU A 252 1.93 -6.32 -13.86
CA LEU A 252 2.93 -7.08 -13.11
C LEU A 252 4.22 -7.24 -13.92
N LYS A 253 4.11 -7.50 -15.22
CA LYS A 253 5.26 -7.63 -16.12
C LYS A 253 6.04 -6.32 -16.30
N LYS A 254 5.36 -5.19 -16.49
CA LYS A 254 6.01 -3.89 -16.79
C LYS A 254 6.42 -3.10 -15.55
N TYR A 255 5.57 -3.08 -14.54
CA TYR A 255 5.67 -2.19 -13.38
C TYR A 255 5.76 -2.96 -12.05
N GLY A 256 5.73 -4.30 -12.09
CA GLY A 256 5.80 -5.15 -10.91
C GLY A 256 4.59 -4.98 -9.98
N GLN A 257 4.82 -5.30 -8.70
CA GLN A 257 3.80 -5.17 -7.65
C GLN A 257 3.36 -3.71 -7.42
N ARG A 258 4.21 -2.74 -7.76
CA ARG A 258 3.88 -1.30 -7.64
C ARG A 258 2.76 -0.90 -8.59
N GLY A 259 2.82 -1.35 -9.84
CA GLY A 259 1.75 -1.11 -10.82
C GLY A 259 0.44 -1.76 -10.44
N LEU A 260 0.48 -3.02 -9.96
CA LEU A 260 -0.70 -3.70 -9.44
C LEU A 260 -1.32 -2.95 -8.26
N ARG A 261 -0.51 -2.55 -7.26
CA ARG A 261 -0.99 -1.79 -6.11
C ARG A 261 -1.68 -0.50 -6.56
N LEU A 262 -1.06 0.28 -7.45
CA LEU A 262 -1.68 1.50 -7.96
C LEU A 262 -3.01 1.21 -8.64
N TYR A 263 -3.07 0.18 -9.51
CA TYR A 263 -4.31 -0.22 -10.17
C TYR A 263 -5.40 -0.64 -9.17
N THR A 264 -5.06 -1.30 -8.06
CA THR A 264 -6.06 -1.66 -7.04
C THR A 264 -6.66 -0.44 -6.34
N LEU A 265 -5.91 0.65 -6.18
CA LEU A 265 -6.35 1.90 -5.54
C LEU A 265 -7.21 2.79 -6.45
N ILE A 266 -7.31 2.47 -7.74
CA ILE A 266 -8.21 3.17 -8.66
C ILE A 266 -9.65 2.73 -8.38
N ASP A 267 -10.44 3.60 -7.79
CA ASP A 267 -11.83 3.35 -7.38
C ASP A 267 -12.81 4.42 -7.90
N GLY A 268 -12.34 5.38 -8.71
CA GLY A 268 -13.11 6.52 -9.17
C GLY A 268 -13.32 7.63 -8.14
N LYS A 269 -12.65 7.56 -6.99
CA LYS A 269 -12.68 8.58 -5.93
C LYS A 269 -11.30 9.13 -5.63
N ASN A 270 -10.28 8.29 -5.71
CA ASN A 270 -8.90 8.71 -5.48
C ASN A 270 -8.37 9.55 -6.64
N THR A 271 -8.03 10.82 -6.35
CA THR A 271 -7.36 11.72 -7.30
C THR A 271 -5.91 11.28 -7.53
N THR A 272 -5.28 11.75 -8.61
CA THR A 272 -3.84 11.51 -8.85
C THR A 272 -2.96 12.00 -7.69
N VAL A 273 -3.34 13.11 -7.04
CA VAL A 273 -2.66 13.63 -5.84
C VAL A 273 -2.83 12.67 -4.65
N LYS A 274 -4.04 12.13 -4.44
CA LYS A 274 -4.31 11.19 -3.36
C LYS A 274 -3.61 9.84 -3.58
N LEU A 275 -3.58 9.35 -4.81
CA LEU A 275 -2.82 8.14 -5.18
C LEU A 275 -1.33 8.30 -4.86
N LEU A 276 -0.74 9.47 -5.13
CA LEU A 276 0.62 9.79 -4.73
C LEU A 276 0.79 9.72 -3.21
N LYS A 277 -0.12 10.34 -2.47
CA LYS A 277 -0.09 10.37 -1.00
C LYS A 277 -0.15 8.97 -0.36
N GLU A 278 -0.99 8.08 -0.89
CA GLU A 278 -1.23 6.71 -0.39
C GLU A 278 -0.12 5.74 -0.80
N THR A 279 0.43 5.89 -2.01
CA THR A 279 1.45 4.96 -2.53
C THR A 279 2.88 5.39 -2.25
N ARG A 280 3.10 6.69 -2.03
CA ARG A 280 4.43 7.34 -1.98
C ARG A 280 5.22 7.16 -3.29
N TYR A 281 4.55 6.91 -4.41
CA TYR A 281 5.19 6.85 -5.73
C TYR A 281 5.26 8.24 -6.35
N GLY A 282 6.37 8.59 -7.01
CA GLY A 282 6.47 9.89 -7.70
C GLY A 282 5.50 10.01 -8.89
N PHE A 283 5.13 11.25 -9.24
CA PHE A 283 4.26 11.51 -10.39
C PHE A 283 4.70 10.86 -11.70
N PRO A 284 6.00 10.83 -12.08
CA PRO A 284 6.41 10.18 -13.32
C PRO A 284 5.95 8.72 -13.39
N PHE A 285 6.10 7.97 -12.29
CA PHE A 285 5.65 6.57 -12.25
C PHE A 285 4.12 6.45 -12.28
N ILE A 286 3.42 7.32 -11.54
CA ILE A 286 1.95 7.31 -11.54
C ILE A 286 1.42 7.63 -12.93
N ASP A 287 1.96 8.66 -13.58
CA ASP A 287 1.58 9.09 -14.93
C ASP A 287 1.85 7.96 -15.94
N GLU A 288 3.02 7.33 -15.91
CA GLU A 288 3.34 6.19 -16.78
C GLU A 288 2.35 5.01 -16.63
N VAL A 289 1.97 4.67 -15.40
CA VAL A 289 1.02 3.56 -15.15
C VAL A 289 -0.39 3.96 -15.57
N LEU A 290 -0.82 5.18 -15.29
CA LEU A 290 -2.16 5.67 -15.67
C LEU A 290 -2.27 5.80 -17.19
N ASP A 291 -1.24 6.31 -17.87
CA ASP A 291 -1.17 6.39 -19.33
C ASP A 291 -1.23 4.99 -19.95
N PHE A 292 -0.51 4.02 -19.38
CA PHE A 292 -0.61 2.63 -19.81
C PHE A 292 -2.04 2.09 -19.65
N LEU A 293 -2.65 2.24 -18.48
CA LEU A 293 -4.01 1.77 -18.23
C LEU A 293 -5.04 2.45 -19.13
N TYR A 294 -4.90 3.74 -19.39
CA TYR A 294 -5.75 4.51 -20.28
C TYR A 294 -5.59 4.02 -21.73
N SER A 295 -4.34 3.78 -22.18
CA SER A 295 -4.06 3.24 -23.53
C SER A 295 -4.64 1.85 -23.76
N GLN A 296 -4.74 1.03 -22.72
CA GLN A 296 -5.37 -0.30 -22.78
C GLN A 296 -6.90 -0.25 -22.64
N GLY A 297 -7.50 0.92 -22.45
CA GLY A 297 -8.93 1.07 -22.21
C GLY A 297 -9.38 0.47 -20.88
N ALA A 298 -8.48 0.33 -19.90
CA ALA A 298 -8.78 -0.19 -18.57
C ALA A 298 -9.34 0.89 -17.63
N ILE A 299 -8.99 2.16 -17.87
CA ILE A 299 -9.48 3.30 -17.10
C ILE A 299 -9.90 4.46 -18.00
N ASP A 300 -10.71 5.34 -17.46
CA ASP A 300 -10.94 6.71 -17.91
C ASP A 300 -10.22 7.69 -17.00
N LEU A 301 -9.71 8.79 -17.56
CA LEU A 301 -9.16 9.91 -16.79
C LEU A 301 -10.13 11.07 -16.86
N ARG A 302 -10.80 11.37 -15.75
CA ARG A 302 -11.72 12.50 -15.65
C ARG A 302 -11.01 13.68 -14.99
N GLU A 303 -10.93 14.80 -15.69
CA GLU A 303 -10.45 16.05 -15.11
C GLU A 303 -11.43 16.54 -14.04
N LEU A 304 -10.90 16.98 -12.91
CA LEU A 304 -11.70 17.60 -11.87
C LEU A 304 -11.97 19.07 -12.19
N THR A 305 -13.22 19.47 -11.99
CA THR A 305 -13.60 20.87 -12.03
C THR A 305 -13.08 21.60 -10.78
N ASN A 306 -12.95 22.92 -10.87
CA ASN A 306 -12.48 23.70 -9.72
C ASN A 306 -13.44 23.62 -8.52
N ASP A 307 -14.75 23.44 -8.76
CA ASP A 307 -15.74 23.25 -7.70
C ASP A 307 -15.54 21.91 -6.99
N GLU A 308 -15.28 20.82 -7.73
CA GLU A 308 -14.94 19.53 -7.11
C GLU A 308 -13.62 19.57 -6.33
N ILE A 309 -12.64 20.35 -6.81
CA ILE A 309 -11.38 20.56 -6.08
C ILE A 309 -11.64 21.33 -4.79
N ARG A 310 -12.50 22.35 -4.82
CA ARG A 310 -12.94 23.07 -3.63
C ARG A 310 -13.62 22.13 -2.62
N ASP A 311 -14.48 21.24 -3.09
CA ASP A 311 -15.17 20.27 -2.22
C ASP A 311 -14.20 19.28 -1.54
N ILE A 312 -13.10 18.92 -2.21
CA ILE A 312 -12.12 17.96 -1.69
C ILE A 312 -11.04 18.64 -0.82
N TYR A 313 -10.54 19.80 -1.26
CA TYR A 313 -9.34 20.45 -0.72
C TYR A 313 -9.59 21.82 -0.06
N GLY A 314 -10.84 22.28 -0.03
CA GLY A 314 -11.20 23.60 0.49
C GLY A 314 -10.94 24.74 -0.50
N GLU A 315 -11.28 25.97 -0.07
CA GLU A 315 -11.09 27.18 -0.87
C GLU A 315 -9.60 27.44 -1.18
N GLU A 316 -8.73 27.12 -0.22
CA GLU A 316 -7.28 27.24 -0.36
C GLU A 316 -6.78 26.29 -1.46
N GLY A 317 -7.22 25.04 -1.45
CA GLY A 317 -6.88 24.06 -2.47
C GLY A 317 -7.33 24.48 -3.87
N ALA A 318 -8.55 25.01 -3.99
CA ALA A 318 -9.05 25.53 -5.27
C ALA A 318 -8.23 26.73 -5.77
N ALA A 319 -7.82 27.64 -4.88
CA ALA A 319 -6.95 28.76 -5.22
C ALA A 319 -5.55 28.30 -5.66
N ILE A 320 -4.97 27.32 -4.96
CA ILE A 320 -3.68 26.71 -5.31
C ILE A 320 -3.75 26.01 -6.66
N ASN A 321 -4.81 25.25 -6.91
CA ASN A 321 -5.03 24.57 -8.18
C ASN A 321 -5.19 25.56 -9.34
N GLY A 322 -5.88 26.69 -9.13
CA GLY A 322 -6.06 27.71 -10.16
C GLY A 322 -4.75 28.30 -10.68
N VAL A 323 -3.69 28.32 -9.87
CA VAL A 323 -2.38 28.88 -10.24
C VAL A 323 -1.39 27.77 -10.65
N TYR A 324 -1.28 26.71 -9.86
CA TYR A 324 -0.22 25.70 -10.00
C TYR A 324 -0.74 24.31 -10.37
N GLY A 325 -2.07 24.13 -10.43
CA GLY A 325 -2.71 22.86 -10.76
C GLY A 325 -2.34 21.74 -9.80
N ARG A 326 -2.13 20.56 -10.37
CA ARG A 326 -1.70 19.34 -9.69
C ARG A 326 -0.41 19.50 -8.89
N ASP A 327 0.54 20.29 -9.38
CA ASP A 327 1.84 20.52 -8.71
C ASP A 327 1.65 21.30 -7.40
N GLY A 328 0.74 22.25 -7.40
CA GLY A 328 0.37 23.01 -6.21
C GLY A 328 -0.28 22.14 -5.14
N LEU A 329 -1.30 21.38 -5.55
CA LEU A 329 -2.06 20.55 -4.63
C LEU A 329 -1.22 19.45 -3.98
N ILE A 330 -0.21 18.90 -4.66
CA ILE A 330 0.63 17.90 -4.01
C ILE A 330 1.48 18.50 -2.89
N ILE A 331 2.06 19.68 -3.11
CA ILE A 331 2.88 20.34 -2.09
C ILE A 331 1.99 20.69 -0.91
N TYR A 332 0.78 21.20 -1.19
CA TYR A 332 -0.24 21.47 -0.18
C TYR A 332 -0.54 20.24 0.71
N GLU A 333 -0.81 19.08 0.08
CA GLU A 333 -1.10 17.83 0.79
C GLU A 333 0.08 17.25 1.59
N LEU A 334 1.32 17.61 1.23
CA LEU A 334 2.52 17.12 1.90
C LEU A 334 2.93 17.97 3.11
N ILE A 335 2.47 19.22 3.21
CA ILE A 335 2.77 20.12 4.34
C ILE A 335 2.31 19.52 5.68
N ASP A 336 1.16 18.85 5.71
CA ASP A 336 0.59 18.26 6.92
C ASP A 336 1.44 17.14 7.54
N LYS A 337 2.40 16.56 6.79
CA LYS A 337 3.18 15.38 7.22
C LYS A 337 4.44 15.71 8.04
N ARG A 338 4.59 16.94 8.55
CA ARG A 338 5.75 17.38 9.37
C ARG A 338 7.11 17.17 8.69
N ALA A 339 7.12 17.14 7.37
CA ALA A 339 8.33 17.02 6.56
C ALA A 339 9.00 18.40 6.41
N THR A 340 10.33 18.44 6.26
CA THR A 340 11.00 19.72 5.95
C THR A 340 10.60 20.19 4.56
N ILE A 341 10.74 21.49 4.26
CA ILE A 341 10.43 22.03 2.91
C ILE A 341 11.21 21.27 1.83
N LYS A 342 12.46 20.93 2.13
CA LYS A 342 13.31 20.12 1.26
C LYS A 342 12.70 18.75 0.97
N ASP A 343 12.25 18.05 2.01
CA ASP A 343 11.63 16.73 1.86
C ASP A 343 10.32 16.80 1.08
N ILE A 344 9.51 17.85 1.31
CA ILE A 344 8.25 18.08 0.60
C ILE A 344 8.52 18.26 -0.90
N ILE A 345 9.47 19.13 -1.27
CA ILE A 345 9.80 19.39 -2.66
C ILE A 345 10.36 18.13 -3.34
N ILE A 346 11.29 17.42 -2.69
CA ILE A 346 11.84 16.16 -3.22
C ILE A 346 10.74 15.12 -3.41
N ALA A 347 9.87 14.93 -2.41
CA ALA A 347 8.79 13.94 -2.46
C ALA A 347 7.71 14.29 -3.50
N SER A 348 7.47 15.59 -3.74
CA SER A 348 6.51 16.05 -4.74
C SER A 348 6.95 15.78 -6.19
N GLY A 349 8.26 15.63 -6.43
CA GLY A 349 8.84 15.53 -7.77
C GLY A 349 8.70 16.82 -8.59
N VAL A 350 8.31 17.94 -7.98
CA VAL A 350 8.25 19.25 -8.62
C VAL A 350 9.67 19.83 -8.73
N PRO A 351 10.03 20.48 -9.87
CA PRO A 351 11.33 21.14 -9.99
C PRO A 351 11.60 22.09 -8.82
N PRO A 352 12.80 22.06 -8.20
CA PRO A 352 13.06 22.77 -6.95
C PRO A 352 12.65 24.25 -6.95
N LYS A 353 12.97 25.00 -8.01
CA LYS A 353 12.61 26.43 -8.13
C LYS A 353 11.09 26.64 -8.06
N LYS A 354 10.35 25.91 -8.89
CA LYS A 354 8.89 25.93 -8.90
C LYS A 354 8.30 25.45 -7.57
N GLY A 355 8.92 24.45 -6.93
CA GLY A 355 8.50 23.96 -5.62
C GLY A 355 8.59 25.02 -4.52
N VAL A 356 9.67 25.81 -4.51
CA VAL A 356 9.85 26.94 -3.58
C VAL A 356 8.81 28.04 -3.84
N GLU A 357 8.54 28.37 -5.09
CA GLU A 357 7.51 29.35 -5.49
C GLU A 357 6.11 28.91 -5.06
N ILE A 358 5.74 27.65 -5.33
CA ILE A 358 4.47 27.06 -4.88
C ILE A 358 4.36 27.14 -3.36
N PHE A 359 5.42 26.76 -2.64
CA PHE A 359 5.39 26.75 -1.18
C PHE A 359 5.22 28.17 -0.62
N ALA A 360 5.89 29.17 -1.19
CA ALA A 360 5.71 30.58 -0.83
C ALA A 360 4.26 31.04 -1.04
N PHE A 361 3.67 30.64 -2.16
CA PHE A 361 2.28 30.96 -2.48
C PHE A 361 1.30 30.31 -1.50
N ILE A 362 1.50 29.05 -1.15
CA ILE A 362 0.69 28.34 -0.14
C ILE A 362 0.78 29.05 1.21
N HIS A 363 1.99 29.43 1.65
CA HIS A 363 2.18 30.20 2.89
C HIS A 363 1.40 31.51 2.91
N LYS A 364 1.37 32.21 1.77
CA LYS A 364 0.60 33.46 1.61
C LYS A 364 -0.91 33.21 1.72
N ILE A 365 -1.42 32.14 1.11
CA ILE A 365 -2.86 31.77 1.19
C ILE A 365 -3.24 31.39 2.62
N LEU A 366 -2.41 30.61 3.30
CA LEU A 366 -2.65 30.16 4.67
C LEU A 366 -2.42 31.25 5.72
N ASN A 367 -1.99 32.45 5.31
CA ASN A 367 -1.66 33.58 6.17
C ASN A 367 -0.69 33.20 7.31
N VAL A 368 0.30 32.37 6.98
CA VAL A 368 1.31 31.89 7.93
C VAL A 368 2.41 32.94 8.03
N ASP A 369 2.47 33.63 9.18
CA ASP A 369 3.42 34.70 9.46
C ASP A 369 4.81 34.17 9.85
N ILE A 370 5.40 33.35 8.96
CA ILE A 370 6.76 32.83 9.11
C ILE A 370 7.61 33.46 8.01
N PRO A 371 8.77 34.07 8.35
CA PRO A 371 9.67 34.62 7.34
C PRO A 371 10.14 33.51 6.40
N PHE A 372 9.81 33.65 5.12
CA PHE A 372 10.17 32.69 4.07
C PHE A 372 11.33 33.24 3.24
N ASP A 373 12.51 32.65 3.39
CA ASP A 373 13.69 32.99 2.60
C ASP A 373 13.86 31.99 1.46
N SER A 374 13.37 32.35 0.26
CA SER A 374 13.43 31.51 -0.93
C SER A 374 14.88 31.14 -1.32
N HIS A 375 15.82 32.07 -1.15
CA HIS A 375 17.22 31.86 -1.51
C HIS A 375 17.89 30.86 -0.56
N ALA A 376 17.63 30.98 0.75
CA ALA A 376 18.13 30.01 1.72
C ALA A 376 17.64 28.57 1.41
N ILE A 377 16.38 28.42 1.01
CA ILE A 377 15.79 27.11 0.68
C ILE A 377 16.36 26.56 -0.63
N LEU A 378 16.51 27.39 -1.67
CA LEU A 378 17.13 26.98 -2.94
C LEU A 378 18.57 26.49 -2.75
N LYS A 379 19.33 27.17 -1.88
CA LYS A 379 20.67 26.74 -1.47
C LYS A 379 20.66 25.38 -0.76
N GLN A 380 19.70 25.12 0.13
CA GLN A 380 19.54 23.81 0.80
C GLN A 380 19.16 22.68 -0.17
N LEU A 381 18.52 23.03 -1.29
CA LEU A 381 18.17 22.12 -2.39
C LEU A 381 19.32 21.91 -3.38
N GLY A 382 20.44 22.65 -3.25
CA GLY A 382 21.62 22.52 -4.12
C GLY A 382 21.40 23.07 -5.54
N VAL A 383 20.51 24.05 -5.69
CA VAL A 383 20.14 24.63 -7.00
C VAL A 383 20.93 25.92 -7.29
N GLU A 384 21.67 26.42 -6.30
CA GLU A 384 22.55 27.61 -6.36
C GLU A 384 23.98 27.31 -5.93
#